data_AF-A0A4U5VDU1-F1
#
_entry.id   AF-A0A4U5VDU1-F1
#
_cell.length_a   1.000
_cell.length_b   1.000
_cell.length_c   1.000
_cell.angle_alpha   90.00
_cell.angle_beta   90.00
_cell.angle_gamma   90.00
#
_symmetry.space_group_name_H-M   'P 1'
#
loop_
_entity.id
_entity.type
_entity.pdbx_description
1 polymer ?
#
loop_
_entity_poly.entity_id
_entity_poly.type
_entity_poly.pdbx_seq_one_letter_code
_entity_poly.pdbx_strand_id
1 'polypeptide(L)'
;MWCELWLPPDSPMTIQWHRANVSRAVVKLLNNKRSQAVGILMSSIHLDMKDIHNAVLNMDNAVVDLETLHALYENRAQADEMDGIKKHIKSSKDKEDAKPLDKPEQFLFQLSQIPNFSERVFCILFQSTFHECITSILRKVEILQRVCKVLGLVLAFGNFMNGGNRSRGQADGFTLDILPKLKDVKSSDNSQSLLSYMVAYYLRHFDEMKFDDFQRDLRKLKKDLNACSVETEKVCKLSSEDNLQPFKDKMDEFLSQAKTDLETQEKQLADTQKIFLELSVSFSVKPKAGEKEVSPNTLFSVWHEFSSDFKDQWKKQNKLMLQERVKMAEESFKQAREKASYNVKPKHATGIKAKLGQKI
;
A
#
# COMPACT_ATOMS: atom_id res chain seq x y z
N MET A 1 -33.26 46.77 32.41
CA MET A 1 -33.40 47.83 33.42
C MET A 1 -34.20 47.23 34.55
N TRP A 2 -33.62 47.17 35.73
CA TRP A 2 -34.14 46.46 36.89
C TRP A 2 -35.47 47.05 37.37
N CYS A 3 -36.42 46.20 37.72
CA CYS A 3 -37.36 46.45 38.81
C CYS A 3 -37.88 45.10 39.32
N GLU A 4 -37.17 44.55 40.31
CA GLU A 4 -37.75 43.64 41.28
C GLU A 4 -38.87 44.38 42.03
N LEU A 5 -40.10 43.89 41.91
CA LEU A 5 -41.16 44.17 42.86
C LEU A 5 -41.48 42.86 43.58
N TRP A 6 -41.15 42.87 44.86
CA TRP A 6 -41.54 41.91 45.88
C TRP A 6 -43.03 41.55 45.81
N LEU A 7 -43.32 40.25 45.70
CA LEU A 7 -44.59 39.66 46.14
C LEU A 7 -44.27 38.44 47.05
N PRO A 8 -45.00 38.27 48.16
CA PRO A 8 -44.66 37.32 49.23
C PRO A 8 -44.94 35.86 48.82
N PRO A 9 -44.22 34.87 49.38
CA PRO A 9 -44.50 33.47 49.13
C PRO A 9 -45.69 33.08 50.01
N ASP A 10 -46.87 32.97 49.41
CA ASP A 10 -47.93 32.01 49.77
C ASP A 10 -49.22 32.36 49.02
N SER A 11 -49.39 31.78 47.84
CA SER A 11 -50.70 31.63 47.18
C SER A 11 -50.76 30.27 46.47
N PRO A 12 -51.74 29.41 46.79
CA PRO A 12 -51.82 28.05 46.28
C PRO A 12 -52.52 28.05 44.92
N MET A 13 -51.81 28.40 43.85
CA MET A 13 -52.19 28.07 42.48
C MET A 13 -51.06 28.42 41.49
N THR A 14 -49.98 27.62 41.52
CA THR A 14 -49.10 27.54 40.35
C THR A 14 -49.34 26.17 39.72
N ILE A 15 -50.23 26.11 38.72
CA ILE A 15 -50.31 24.97 37.81
C ILE A 15 -48.99 24.98 37.04
N GLN A 16 -48.04 24.21 37.54
CA GLN A 16 -46.80 23.92 36.86
C GLN A 16 -47.18 23.05 35.66
N TRP A 17 -47.28 23.64 34.47
CA TRP A 17 -47.31 22.90 33.22
C TRP A 17 -45.96 22.16 33.08
N HIS A 18 -45.85 21.01 33.75
CA HIS A 18 -44.91 20.00 33.32
C HIS A 18 -45.34 19.65 31.90
N ARG A 19 -44.62 20.17 30.89
CA ARG A 19 -44.50 19.48 29.61
C ARG A 19 -43.92 18.12 29.97
N ALA A 20 -44.80 17.16 30.26
CA ALA A 20 -44.44 15.76 30.22
C ALA A 20 -43.91 15.54 28.80
N ASN A 21 -42.60 15.43 28.70
CA ASN A 21 -41.97 14.91 27.50
C ASN A 21 -42.33 13.43 27.50
N VAL A 22 -43.56 13.11 27.07
CA VAL A 22 -44.04 11.73 26.96
C VAL A 22 -43.21 11.12 25.85
N SER A 23 -42.09 10.51 26.23
CA SER A 23 -41.30 9.68 25.34
C SER A 23 -42.25 8.60 24.84
N ARG A 24 -42.59 8.67 23.54
CA ARG A 24 -43.46 7.69 22.90
C ARG A 24 -42.83 6.32 23.13
N ALA A 25 -43.53 5.42 23.81
CA ALA A 25 -42.97 4.12 24.15
C ALA A 25 -42.63 3.35 22.86
N VAL A 26 -41.36 2.95 22.70
CA VAL A 26 -40.87 2.21 21.53
C VAL A 26 -40.68 0.72 21.85
N VAL A 27 -40.72 -0.12 20.83
CA VAL A 27 -40.41 -1.56 20.93
C VAL A 27 -38.94 -1.77 20.63
N LYS A 28 -38.25 -2.45 21.55
CA LYS A 28 -36.85 -2.87 21.39
C LYS A 28 -36.82 -4.38 21.20
N LEU A 29 -36.28 -4.82 20.06
CA LEU A 29 -36.16 -6.22 19.69
C LEU A 29 -34.71 -6.69 19.74
N LEU A 30 -33.77 -5.78 19.45
CA LEU A 30 -32.35 -6.06 19.55
C LEU A 30 -31.92 -6.11 21.03
N ASN A 31 -30.92 -6.93 21.32
CA ASN A 31 -30.27 -6.89 22.62
C ASN A 31 -29.53 -5.53 22.80
N ASN A 32 -29.29 -5.15 24.06
CA ASN A 32 -28.72 -3.83 24.39
C ASN A 32 -27.38 -3.56 23.69
N LYS A 33 -26.48 -4.55 23.64
CA LYS A 33 -25.15 -4.38 23.01
C LYS A 33 -25.29 -4.15 21.50
N ARG A 34 -26.18 -4.90 20.85
CA ARG A 34 -26.43 -4.79 19.42
C ARG A 34 -27.11 -3.47 19.06
N SER A 35 -28.13 -3.08 19.81
CA SER A 35 -28.82 -1.80 19.68
C SER A 35 -27.85 -0.62 19.81
N GLN A 36 -26.93 -0.67 20.78
CA GLN A 36 -25.87 0.34 20.93
C GLN A 36 -24.92 0.38 19.74
N ALA A 37 -24.43 -0.77 19.27
CA ALA A 37 -23.52 -0.83 18.13
C ALA A 37 -24.14 -0.22 16.86
N VAL A 38 -25.38 -0.58 16.54
CA VAL A 38 -26.12 -0.01 15.41
C VAL A 38 -26.40 1.48 15.65
N GLY A 39 -26.76 1.89 16.86
CA GLY A 39 -26.99 3.30 17.19
C GLY A 39 -25.74 4.18 17.03
N ILE A 40 -24.57 3.65 17.37
CA ILE A 40 -23.28 4.32 17.14
C ILE A 40 -23.05 4.48 15.64
N LEU A 41 -23.22 3.41 14.86
CA LEU A 41 -23.07 3.47 13.40
C LEU A 41 -24.00 4.50 12.77
N MET A 42 -25.28 4.48 13.13
CA MET A 42 -26.26 5.46 12.65
C MET A 42 -25.84 6.90 12.94
N SER A 43 -25.22 7.14 14.09
CA SER A 43 -24.79 8.46 14.50
C SER A 43 -23.50 8.91 13.80
N SER A 44 -22.67 7.97 13.31
CA SER A 44 -21.39 8.27 12.69
C SER A 44 -21.45 8.43 11.17
N ILE A 45 -22.37 7.75 10.47
CA ILE A 45 -22.38 7.75 9.00
C ILE A 45 -22.85 9.06 8.36
N HIS A 46 -23.63 9.89 9.07
CA HIS A 46 -24.16 11.18 8.58
C HIS A 46 -24.69 11.18 7.13
N LEU A 47 -25.33 10.09 6.72
CA LEU A 47 -25.86 9.87 5.36
C LEU A 47 -27.34 9.55 5.41
N ASP A 48 -28.07 10.04 4.41
CA ASP A 48 -29.48 9.68 4.23
C ASP A 48 -29.60 8.29 3.61
N MET A 49 -30.69 7.57 3.96
CA MET A 49 -30.97 6.23 3.38
C MET A 49 -31.06 6.26 1.85
N LYS A 50 -31.44 7.39 1.25
CA LYS A 50 -31.50 7.55 -0.21
C LYS A 50 -30.11 7.53 -0.84
N ASP A 51 -29.13 8.14 -0.19
CA ASP A 51 -27.75 8.19 -0.69
C ASP A 51 -27.13 6.79 -0.62
N ILE A 52 -27.35 6.07 0.49
CA ILE A 52 -26.91 4.68 0.63
C ILE A 52 -27.57 3.79 -0.43
N HIS A 53 -28.88 3.93 -0.64
CA HIS A 53 -29.60 3.19 -1.67
C HIS A 53 -29.00 3.44 -3.06
N ASN A 54 -28.85 4.71 -3.44
CA ASN A 54 -28.33 5.10 -4.75
C ASN A 54 -26.88 4.64 -4.94
N ALA A 55 -26.04 4.76 -3.91
CA ALA A 55 -24.64 4.30 -3.95
C ALA A 55 -24.55 2.79 -4.18
N VAL A 56 -25.36 2.00 -3.49
CA VAL A 56 -25.35 0.53 -3.61
C VAL A 56 -25.91 0.07 -4.97
N LEU A 57 -26.99 0.68 -5.48
CA LEU A 57 -27.55 0.31 -6.78
C LEU A 57 -26.63 0.70 -7.93
N ASN A 58 -26.03 1.89 -7.87
CA ASN A 58 -25.18 2.42 -8.95
C ASN A 58 -23.72 1.98 -8.85
N MET A 59 -23.34 1.26 -7.79
CA MET A 59 -21.95 0.97 -7.44
C MET A 59 -21.10 2.24 -7.43
N ASP A 60 -21.59 3.27 -6.75
CA ASP A 60 -20.92 4.56 -6.59
C ASP A 60 -20.33 4.66 -5.18
N ASN A 61 -19.00 4.58 -5.11
CA ASN A 61 -18.24 4.68 -3.87
C ASN A 61 -17.63 6.08 -3.65
N ALA A 62 -17.99 7.08 -4.46
CA ALA A 62 -17.58 8.46 -4.25
C ALA A 62 -18.47 9.18 -3.21
N VAL A 63 -19.75 8.81 -3.16
CA VAL A 63 -20.73 9.36 -2.19
C VAL A 63 -20.67 8.60 -0.87
N VAL A 64 -20.61 7.26 -0.93
CA VAL A 64 -20.48 6.39 0.23
C VAL A 64 -19.21 5.60 0.09
N ASP A 65 -18.20 5.97 0.87
CA ASP A 65 -16.88 5.34 0.79
C ASP A 65 -16.89 3.86 1.21
N LEU A 66 -15.81 3.16 0.87
CA LEU A 66 -15.68 1.72 1.13
C LEU A 66 -15.66 1.39 2.62
N GLU A 67 -15.14 2.27 3.47
CA GLU A 67 -15.13 2.07 4.92
C GLU A 67 -16.57 2.11 5.48
N THR A 68 -17.36 3.06 5.02
CA THR A 68 -18.78 3.18 5.38
C THR A 68 -19.58 2.00 4.86
N LEU A 69 -19.38 1.59 3.60
CA LEU A 69 -20.03 0.39 3.05
C LEU A 69 -19.67 -0.87 3.83
N HIS A 70 -18.40 -1.03 4.23
CA HIS A 70 -17.96 -2.13 5.07
C HIS A 70 -18.63 -2.10 6.45
N ALA A 71 -18.70 -0.92 7.08
CA ALA A 71 -19.37 -0.77 8.38
C ALA A 71 -20.87 -1.08 8.30
N LEU A 72 -21.55 -0.65 7.23
CA LEU A 72 -22.95 -0.98 6.96
C LEU A 72 -23.14 -2.48 6.71
N TYR A 73 -22.23 -3.10 5.96
CA TYR A 73 -22.26 -4.53 5.70
C TYR A 73 -22.12 -5.32 7.00
N GLU A 74 -21.08 -5.07 7.80
CA GLU A 74 -20.83 -5.80 9.06
C GLU A 74 -21.95 -5.61 10.09
N ASN A 75 -22.63 -4.45 10.07
CA ASN A 75 -23.71 -4.16 10.99
C ASN A 75 -25.11 -4.40 10.44
N ARG A 76 -25.26 -4.96 9.24
CA ARG A 76 -26.57 -5.34 8.70
C ARG A 76 -27.28 -6.34 9.61
N ALA A 77 -28.60 -6.39 9.52
CA ALA A 77 -29.40 -7.31 10.32
C ALA A 77 -29.07 -8.76 9.99
N GLN A 78 -28.93 -9.58 11.02
CA GLN A 78 -28.88 -11.02 10.88
C GLN A 78 -30.29 -11.58 10.58
N ALA A 79 -30.37 -12.82 10.10
CA ALA A 79 -31.62 -13.42 9.65
C ALA A 79 -32.68 -13.46 10.77
N ASP A 80 -32.28 -13.85 11.98
CA ASP A 80 -33.13 -13.89 13.18
C ASP A 80 -33.57 -12.50 13.63
N GLU A 81 -32.68 -11.50 13.60
CA GLU A 81 -33.00 -10.11 13.90
C GLU A 81 -34.05 -9.57 12.91
N MET A 82 -33.85 -9.86 11.62
CA MET A 82 -34.73 -9.40 10.55
C MET A 82 -36.11 -10.07 10.61
N ASP A 83 -36.18 -11.35 10.98
CA ASP A 83 -37.45 -12.06 11.17
C ASP A 83 -38.28 -11.44 12.30
N GLY A 84 -37.63 -11.11 13.42
CA GLY A 84 -38.25 -10.40 14.54
C GLY A 84 -38.82 -9.04 14.13
N ILE A 85 -38.01 -8.25 13.42
CA ILE A 85 -38.40 -6.92 12.91
C ILE A 85 -39.60 -7.03 11.95
N LYS A 86 -39.53 -7.91 10.96
CA LYS A 86 -40.61 -8.12 9.97
C LYS A 86 -41.90 -8.61 10.62
N LYS A 87 -41.80 -9.51 11.60
CA LYS A 87 -42.96 -10.01 12.36
C LYS A 87 -43.65 -8.89 13.13
N HIS A 88 -42.88 -8.01 13.79
CA HIS A 88 -43.44 -6.85 14.49
C HIS A 88 -44.14 -5.90 13.53
N ILE A 89 -43.49 -5.54 12.41
CA ILE A 89 -44.07 -4.65 11.38
C ILE A 89 -45.37 -5.22 10.82
N LYS A 90 -45.39 -6.52 10.48
CA LYS A 90 -46.58 -7.19 9.94
C LYS A 90 -47.73 -7.22 10.95
N SER A 91 -47.46 -7.52 12.21
CA SER A 91 -48.49 -7.59 13.26
C SER A 91 -48.99 -6.23 13.75
N SER A 92 -48.24 -5.16 13.45
CA SER A 92 -48.55 -3.78 13.82
C SER A 92 -49.27 -2.99 12.73
N LYS A 93 -49.27 -3.49 11.47
CA LYS A 93 -49.77 -2.77 10.29
C LYS A 93 -51.24 -2.36 10.36
N ASP A 94 -52.06 -3.13 11.08
CA ASP A 94 -53.51 -2.94 11.20
C ASP A 94 -53.93 -2.39 12.58
N LYS A 95 -52.99 -1.92 13.40
CA LYS A 95 -53.24 -1.45 14.77
C LYS A 95 -52.79 0.00 14.92
N GLU A 96 -53.74 0.91 15.06
CA GLU A 96 -53.49 2.36 15.21
C GLU A 96 -52.67 2.68 16.48
N ASP A 97 -52.79 1.86 17.52
CA ASP A 97 -52.05 1.99 18.78
C ASP A 97 -50.73 1.19 18.84
N ALA A 98 -50.25 0.66 17.71
CA ALA A 98 -49.03 -0.11 17.70
C ALA A 98 -47.81 0.76 18.03
N LYS A 99 -47.02 0.30 18.99
CA LYS A 99 -45.76 0.96 19.35
C LYS A 99 -44.75 0.85 18.21
N PRO A 100 -44.14 1.98 17.79
CA PRO A 100 -43.11 1.95 16.76
C PRO A 100 -41.86 1.22 17.26
N LEU A 101 -41.09 0.66 16.32
CA LEU A 101 -39.76 0.12 16.60
C LEU A 101 -38.82 1.22 17.10
N ASP A 102 -37.81 0.87 17.89
CA ASP A 102 -36.73 1.79 18.20
C ASP A 102 -35.88 2.09 16.94
N LYS A 103 -35.12 3.19 16.98
CA LYS A 103 -34.38 3.70 15.81
C LYS A 103 -33.42 2.68 15.18
N PRO A 104 -32.64 1.89 15.95
CA PRO A 104 -31.76 0.87 15.38
C PRO A 104 -32.49 -0.17 14.52
N GLU A 105 -33.61 -0.69 15.00
CA GLU A 105 -34.45 -1.65 14.28
C GLU A 105 -35.05 -1.03 13.00
N GLN A 106 -35.48 0.23 13.07
CA GLN A 106 -35.97 0.95 11.89
C GLN A 106 -34.88 1.11 10.83
N PHE A 107 -33.65 1.46 11.24
CA PHE A 107 -32.51 1.60 10.35
C PHE A 107 -32.15 0.27 9.67
N LEU A 108 -32.04 -0.81 10.46
CA LEU A 108 -31.78 -2.14 9.93
C LEU A 108 -32.85 -2.59 8.95
N PHE A 109 -34.12 -2.29 9.25
CA PHE A 109 -35.22 -2.55 8.33
C PHE A 109 -35.05 -1.77 7.03
N GLN A 110 -34.83 -0.45 7.09
CA GLN A 110 -34.63 0.40 5.91
C GLN A 110 -33.47 -0.10 5.03
N LEU A 111 -32.34 -0.48 5.66
CA LEU A 111 -31.20 -1.04 4.94
C LEU A 111 -31.57 -2.32 4.19
N SER A 112 -32.38 -3.19 4.81
CA SER A 112 -32.86 -4.43 4.17
C SER A 112 -33.82 -4.23 3.02
N GLN A 113 -34.38 -3.03 2.86
CA GLN A 113 -35.25 -2.70 1.73
C GLN A 113 -34.45 -2.38 0.45
N ILE A 114 -33.13 -2.22 0.55
CA ILE A 114 -32.26 -2.11 -0.62
C ILE A 114 -32.18 -3.51 -1.27
N PRO A 115 -32.56 -3.67 -2.54
CA PRO A 115 -32.57 -4.97 -3.20
C PRO A 115 -31.19 -5.62 -3.22
N ASN A 116 -31.10 -6.84 -2.68
CA ASN A 116 -29.85 -7.62 -2.61
C ASN A 116 -28.68 -6.84 -1.98
N PHE A 117 -28.96 -6.06 -0.93
CA PHE A 117 -27.97 -5.22 -0.25
C PHE A 117 -26.67 -5.97 0.09
N SER A 118 -26.79 -7.13 0.74
CA SER A 118 -25.62 -7.90 1.20
C SER A 118 -24.74 -8.31 0.03
N GLU A 119 -25.34 -8.85 -1.02
CA GLU A 119 -24.63 -9.36 -2.19
C GLU A 119 -23.98 -8.23 -2.98
N ARG A 120 -24.69 -7.11 -3.18
CA ARG A 120 -24.15 -5.94 -3.88
C ARG A 120 -22.96 -5.32 -3.15
N VAL A 121 -23.09 -5.10 -1.84
CA VAL A 121 -22.01 -4.50 -1.04
C VAL A 121 -20.82 -5.45 -0.96
N PHE A 122 -21.04 -6.76 -0.83
CA PHE A 122 -19.96 -7.75 -0.92
C PHE A 122 -19.18 -7.62 -2.24
N CYS A 123 -19.88 -7.54 -3.37
CA CYS A 123 -19.26 -7.37 -4.68
C CYS A 123 -18.46 -6.07 -4.80
N ILE A 124 -19.01 -4.93 -4.34
CA ILE A 124 -18.33 -3.63 -4.35
C ILE A 124 -17.04 -3.65 -3.51
N LEU A 125 -17.11 -4.19 -2.29
CA LEU A 125 -15.94 -4.31 -1.41
C LEU A 125 -14.89 -5.27 -1.99
N PHE A 126 -15.34 -6.39 -2.56
CA PHE A 126 -14.46 -7.34 -3.21
C PHE A 126 -13.74 -6.74 -4.41
N GLN A 127 -14.43 -5.93 -5.22
CA GLN A 127 -13.81 -5.25 -6.36
C GLN A 127 -12.60 -4.42 -5.92
N SER A 128 -12.71 -3.62 -4.86
CA SER A 128 -11.57 -2.82 -4.37
C SER A 128 -10.45 -3.69 -3.84
N THR A 129 -10.77 -4.64 -2.95
CA THR A 129 -9.77 -5.52 -2.34
C THR A 129 -9.05 -6.39 -3.36
N PHE A 130 -9.73 -6.82 -4.42
CA PHE A 130 -9.11 -7.54 -5.52
C PHE A 130 -8.02 -6.71 -6.20
N HIS A 131 -8.32 -5.46 -6.56
CA HIS A 131 -7.36 -4.57 -7.23
C HIS A 131 -6.13 -4.29 -6.35
N GLU A 132 -6.33 -4.07 -5.06
CA GLU A 132 -5.23 -3.89 -4.11
C GLU A 132 -4.35 -5.13 -4.00
N CYS A 133 -4.96 -6.30 -3.83
CA CYS A 133 -4.25 -7.58 -3.72
C CYS A 133 -3.47 -7.90 -4.99
N ILE A 134 -4.11 -7.84 -6.16
CA ILE A 134 -3.46 -8.20 -7.44
C ILE A 134 -2.32 -7.24 -7.77
N THR A 135 -2.51 -5.93 -7.52
CA THR A 135 -1.46 -4.91 -7.73
C THR A 135 -0.28 -5.13 -6.79
N SER A 136 -0.55 -5.47 -5.53
CA SER A 136 0.51 -5.79 -4.55
C SER A 136 1.33 -7.01 -4.99
N ILE A 137 0.66 -8.08 -5.42
CA ILE A 137 1.32 -9.29 -5.93
C ILE A 137 2.16 -8.96 -7.16
N LEU A 138 1.58 -8.26 -8.14
CA LEU A 138 2.28 -7.85 -9.37
C LEU A 138 3.58 -7.10 -9.06
N ARG A 139 3.52 -6.07 -8.20
CA ARG A 139 4.70 -5.29 -7.82
C ARG A 139 5.79 -6.16 -7.20
N LYS A 140 5.42 -7.08 -6.31
CA LYS A 140 6.37 -7.99 -5.66
C LYS A 140 6.98 -8.99 -6.66
N VAL A 141 6.18 -9.54 -7.58
CA VAL A 141 6.66 -10.43 -8.65
C VAL A 141 7.61 -9.68 -9.60
N GLU A 142 7.28 -8.45 -10.01
CA GLU A 142 8.14 -7.63 -10.86
C GLU A 142 9.50 -7.33 -10.20
N ILE A 143 9.50 -7.06 -8.89
CA ILE A 143 10.74 -6.88 -8.13
C ILE A 143 11.59 -8.15 -8.21
N LEU A 144 10.99 -9.32 -7.97
CA LEU A 144 11.68 -10.60 -8.04
C LEU A 144 12.25 -10.88 -9.43
N GLN A 145 11.45 -10.63 -10.48
CA GLN A 145 11.88 -10.74 -11.88
C GLN A 145 13.06 -9.82 -12.19
N ARG A 146 13.04 -8.56 -11.72
CA ARG A 146 14.16 -7.63 -11.91
C ARG A 146 15.42 -8.18 -11.27
N VAL A 147 15.34 -8.70 -10.06
CA VAL A 147 16.52 -9.27 -9.39
C VAL A 147 17.05 -10.49 -10.16
N CYS A 148 16.18 -11.41 -10.58
CA CYS A 148 16.57 -12.53 -11.44
C CYS A 148 17.24 -12.05 -12.73
N LYS A 149 16.71 -11.02 -13.39
CA LYS A 149 17.31 -10.43 -14.60
C LYS A 149 18.71 -9.90 -14.34
N VAL A 150 18.93 -9.20 -13.22
CA VAL A 150 20.29 -8.69 -12.96
C VAL A 150 21.27 -9.82 -12.68
N LEU A 151 20.86 -10.88 -11.96
CA LEU A 151 21.69 -12.08 -11.83
C LEU A 151 22.05 -12.68 -13.20
N GLY A 152 21.07 -12.82 -14.09
CA GLY A 152 21.31 -13.25 -15.47
C GLY A 152 22.26 -12.33 -16.24
N LEU A 153 22.18 -11.01 -16.06
CA LEU A 153 23.10 -10.06 -16.68
C LEU A 153 24.54 -10.19 -16.16
N VAL A 154 24.72 -10.45 -14.87
CA VAL A 154 26.05 -10.70 -14.31
C VAL A 154 26.68 -11.93 -14.98
N LEU A 155 25.90 -13.00 -15.22
CA LEU A 155 26.35 -14.17 -15.98
C LEU A 155 26.72 -13.82 -17.43
N ALA A 156 25.86 -13.09 -18.13
CA ALA A 156 26.11 -12.68 -19.51
C ALA A 156 27.39 -11.83 -19.64
N PHE A 157 27.57 -10.83 -18.78
CA PHE A 157 28.78 -10.00 -18.78
C PHE A 157 30.02 -10.79 -18.39
N GLY A 158 29.92 -11.70 -17.41
CA GLY A 158 31.01 -12.62 -17.07
C GLY A 158 31.50 -13.41 -18.28
N ASN A 159 30.58 -13.99 -19.04
CA ASN A 159 30.90 -14.75 -20.26
C ASN A 159 31.52 -13.85 -21.34
N PHE A 160 30.94 -12.69 -21.59
CA PHE A 160 31.45 -11.75 -22.60
C PHE A 160 32.87 -11.27 -22.27
N MET A 161 33.11 -10.80 -21.03
CA MET A 161 34.41 -10.28 -20.60
C MET A 161 35.51 -11.34 -20.61
N ASN A 162 35.16 -12.61 -20.42
CA ASN A 162 36.10 -13.73 -20.45
C ASN A 162 36.13 -14.44 -21.82
N GLY A 163 35.52 -13.86 -22.85
CA GLY A 163 35.50 -14.40 -24.21
C GLY A 163 36.91 -14.68 -24.73
N GLY A 164 37.10 -15.87 -25.33
CA GLY A 164 38.42 -16.37 -25.75
C GLY A 164 39.16 -17.21 -24.70
N ASN A 165 38.72 -17.19 -23.44
CA ASN A 165 39.20 -18.12 -22.41
C ASN A 165 38.27 -19.34 -22.30
N ARG A 166 38.75 -20.51 -22.73
CA ARG A 166 37.95 -21.75 -22.80
C ARG A 166 37.43 -22.24 -21.44
N SER A 167 38.03 -21.83 -20.32
CA SER A 167 37.59 -22.20 -18.97
C SER A 167 36.74 -21.15 -18.26
N ARG A 168 36.58 -19.93 -18.83
CA ARG A 168 35.90 -18.80 -18.17
C ARG A 168 34.88 -18.04 -19.01
N GLY A 169 34.99 -18.09 -20.35
CA GLY A 169 34.15 -17.30 -21.26
C GLY A 169 32.88 -17.97 -21.75
N GLN A 170 32.63 -19.22 -21.33
CA GLN A 170 31.47 -20.05 -21.72
C GLN A 170 30.91 -20.76 -20.50
N ALA A 171 30.74 -20.04 -19.40
CA ALA A 171 30.22 -20.59 -18.16
C ALA A 171 28.69 -20.67 -18.20
N ASP A 172 28.14 -21.83 -17.81
CA ASP A 172 26.71 -22.02 -17.57
C ASP A 172 26.27 -21.45 -16.21
N GLY A 173 27.24 -20.99 -15.42
CA GLY A 173 27.06 -20.57 -14.04
C GLY A 173 28.38 -20.35 -13.29
N PHE A 174 28.30 -19.77 -12.10
CA PHE A 174 29.43 -19.60 -11.20
C PHE A 174 28.96 -19.53 -9.74
N THR A 175 29.80 -19.90 -8.80
CA THR A 175 29.49 -19.76 -7.36
C THR A 175 29.37 -18.29 -6.95
N LEU A 176 28.46 -17.98 -6.01
CA LEU A 176 28.27 -16.60 -5.52
C LEU A 176 29.49 -16.01 -4.77
N ASP A 177 30.57 -16.78 -4.59
CA ASP A 177 31.86 -16.28 -4.10
C ASP A 177 32.55 -15.32 -5.08
N ILE A 178 32.08 -15.22 -6.33
CA ILE A 178 32.55 -14.22 -7.29
C ILE A 178 31.98 -12.83 -6.99
N LEU A 179 30.86 -12.73 -6.27
CA LEU A 179 30.16 -11.46 -6.08
C LEU A 179 31.06 -10.35 -5.52
N PRO A 180 31.95 -10.60 -4.53
CA PRO A 180 32.99 -9.65 -4.08
C PRO A 180 33.87 -9.04 -5.17
N LYS A 181 34.03 -9.71 -6.31
CA LYS A 181 34.84 -9.24 -7.44
C LYS A 181 34.05 -8.31 -8.38
N LEU A 182 32.72 -8.25 -8.26
CA LEU A 182 31.87 -7.34 -9.05
C LEU A 182 31.98 -5.87 -8.61
N LYS A 183 32.57 -5.61 -7.44
CA LYS A 183 32.85 -4.25 -6.96
C LYS A 183 33.72 -3.43 -7.93
N ASP A 184 34.55 -4.12 -8.69
CA ASP A 184 35.54 -3.53 -9.59
C ASP A 184 34.91 -3.17 -10.96
N VAL A 185 33.65 -3.54 -11.20
CA VAL A 185 32.88 -3.20 -12.41
C VAL A 185 32.09 -1.89 -12.16
N LYS A 186 32.52 -0.81 -12.82
CA LYS A 186 31.99 0.56 -12.64
C LYS A 186 31.31 1.10 -13.90
N SER A 187 30.38 2.03 -13.72
CA SER A 187 29.84 2.85 -14.81
C SER A 187 30.95 3.61 -15.54
N SER A 188 30.71 4.01 -16.79
CA SER A 188 31.71 4.70 -17.63
C SER A 188 32.22 6.01 -17.03
N ASP A 189 31.44 6.64 -16.16
CA ASP A 189 31.77 7.88 -15.43
C ASP A 189 32.31 7.61 -14.01
N ASN A 190 32.50 6.35 -13.61
CA ASN A 190 32.90 5.90 -12.28
C ASN A 190 31.99 6.36 -11.13
N SER A 191 30.77 6.85 -11.41
CA SER A 191 29.86 7.41 -10.40
C SER A 191 29.13 6.33 -9.60
N GLN A 192 28.91 5.15 -10.19
CA GLN A 192 28.20 4.05 -9.54
C GLN A 192 28.78 2.70 -9.99
N SER A 193 29.02 1.77 -9.05
CA SER A 193 29.26 0.37 -9.41
C SER A 193 27.93 -0.34 -9.69
N LEU A 194 27.91 -1.30 -10.60
CA LEU A 194 26.73 -2.14 -10.89
C LEU A 194 26.15 -2.73 -9.59
N LEU A 195 27.06 -3.10 -8.69
CA LEU A 195 26.76 -3.59 -7.37
C LEU A 195 26.03 -2.57 -6.47
N SER A 196 26.46 -1.31 -6.45
CA SER A 196 25.83 -0.26 -5.63
C SER A 196 24.36 -0.04 -6.00
N TYR A 197 24.04 -0.10 -7.30
CA TYR A 197 22.66 -0.01 -7.79
C TYR A 197 21.80 -1.19 -7.32
N MET A 198 22.32 -2.41 -7.48
CA MET A 198 21.61 -3.65 -7.11
C MET A 198 21.32 -3.74 -5.62
N VAL A 199 22.28 -3.39 -4.78
CA VAL A 199 22.17 -3.47 -3.31
C VAL A 199 21.17 -2.45 -2.76
N ALA A 200 21.16 -1.23 -3.28
CA ALA A 200 20.20 -0.21 -2.88
C ALA A 200 18.75 -0.59 -3.26
N TYR A 201 18.58 -1.29 -4.39
CA TYR A 201 17.29 -1.83 -4.82
C TYR A 201 16.83 -2.99 -3.93
N TYR A 202 17.74 -3.92 -3.60
CA TYR A 202 17.46 -5.09 -2.78
C TYR A 202 17.06 -4.74 -1.33
N LEU A 203 17.84 -3.90 -0.65
CA LEU A 203 17.61 -3.56 0.76
C LEU A 203 16.28 -2.83 1.04
N ARG A 204 15.60 -2.33 0.00
CA ARG A 204 14.31 -1.63 0.14
C ARG A 204 13.09 -2.55 0.05
N HIS A 205 13.23 -3.79 -0.42
CA HIS A 205 12.08 -4.56 -0.92
C HIS A 205 12.07 -6.05 -0.56
N PHE A 206 13.08 -6.60 0.12
CA PHE A 206 13.34 -8.04 0.04
C PHE A 206 12.79 -8.94 1.16
N ASP A 207 12.63 -8.46 2.40
CA ASP A 207 12.30 -9.31 3.57
C ASP A 207 10.92 -10.02 3.52
N GLU A 208 10.12 -9.80 2.48
CA GLU A 208 8.74 -10.29 2.35
C GLU A 208 8.45 -11.21 1.13
N MET A 209 9.47 -11.66 0.39
CA MET A 209 9.23 -12.34 -0.91
C MET A 209 9.42 -13.87 -0.83
N LYS A 210 8.35 -14.61 -0.52
CA LYS A 210 8.32 -16.08 -0.57
C LYS A 210 7.32 -16.58 -1.61
N PHE A 211 7.72 -17.52 -2.47
CA PHE A 211 6.85 -18.12 -3.49
C PHE A 211 5.58 -18.73 -2.90
N ASP A 212 5.69 -19.43 -1.77
CA ASP A 212 4.54 -20.04 -1.09
C ASP A 212 3.52 -19.00 -0.62
N ASP A 213 3.97 -17.81 -0.20
CA ASP A 213 3.10 -16.72 0.21
C ASP A 213 2.34 -16.17 -1.01
N PHE A 214 3.02 -15.93 -2.13
CA PHE A 214 2.35 -15.51 -3.38
C PHE A 214 1.32 -16.52 -3.85
N GLN A 215 1.66 -17.81 -3.86
CA GLN A 215 0.74 -18.86 -4.27
C GLN A 215 -0.46 -18.98 -3.32
N ARG A 216 -0.26 -18.81 -2.01
CA ARG A 216 -1.36 -18.78 -1.04
C ARG A 216 -2.29 -17.60 -1.30
N ASP A 217 -1.73 -16.42 -1.52
CA ASP A 217 -2.49 -15.19 -1.72
C ASP A 217 -3.29 -15.25 -3.04
N LEU A 218 -2.70 -15.76 -4.13
CA LEU A 218 -3.40 -16.01 -5.39
C LEU A 218 -4.52 -17.05 -5.24
N ARG A 219 -4.28 -18.17 -4.52
CA ARG A 219 -5.33 -19.17 -4.24
C ARG A 219 -6.49 -18.59 -3.45
N LYS A 220 -6.19 -17.74 -2.46
CA LYS A 220 -7.22 -17.04 -1.69
C LYS A 220 -8.01 -16.11 -2.60
N LEU A 221 -7.31 -15.30 -3.40
CA LEU A 221 -7.93 -14.35 -4.33
C LEU A 221 -8.83 -15.05 -5.35
N LYS A 222 -8.42 -16.22 -5.86
CA LYS A 222 -9.23 -17.08 -6.73
C LYS A 222 -10.51 -17.57 -6.07
N LYS A 223 -10.42 -18.01 -4.82
CA LYS A 223 -11.58 -18.46 -4.04
C LYS A 223 -12.57 -17.31 -3.82
N ASP A 224 -12.06 -16.14 -3.44
CA ASP A 224 -12.87 -14.96 -3.16
C ASP A 224 -13.51 -14.41 -4.46
N LEU A 225 -12.80 -14.46 -5.59
CA LEU A 225 -13.33 -14.13 -6.92
C LEU A 225 -14.49 -15.04 -7.32
N ASN A 226 -14.37 -16.35 -7.07
CA ASN A 226 -15.47 -17.29 -7.31
C ASN A 226 -16.67 -16.99 -6.41
N ALA A 227 -16.46 -16.65 -5.14
CA ALA A 227 -17.54 -16.23 -4.26
C ALA A 227 -18.24 -14.96 -4.80
N CYS A 228 -17.48 -13.97 -5.26
CA CYS A 228 -18.03 -12.76 -5.88
C CYS A 228 -18.82 -13.04 -7.16
N SER A 229 -18.36 -13.99 -7.99
CA SER A 229 -19.13 -14.46 -9.14
C SER A 229 -20.48 -15.05 -8.74
N VAL A 230 -20.52 -15.85 -7.67
CA VAL A 230 -21.76 -16.43 -7.14
C VAL A 230 -22.71 -15.36 -6.60
N GLU A 231 -22.20 -14.38 -5.85
CA GLU A 231 -23.04 -13.28 -5.35
C GLU A 231 -23.56 -12.40 -6.49
N THR A 232 -22.75 -12.13 -7.51
CA THR A 232 -23.16 -11.41 -8.72
C THR A 232 -24.31 -12.12 -9.42
N GLU A 233 -24.20 -13.44 -9.61
CA GLU A 233 -25.29 -14.23 -10.20
C GLU A 233 -26.58 -14.17 -9.39
N LYS A 234 -26.50 -14.17 -8.05
CA LYS A 234 -27.70 -14.02 -7.20
C LYS A 234 -28.36 -12.67 -7.41
N VAL A 235 -27.59 -11.58 -7.43
CA VAL A 235 -28.12 -10.24 -7.70
C VAL A 235 -28.81 -10.21 -9.06
N CYS A 236 -28.16 -10.74 -10.11
CA CYS A 236 -28.70 -10.75 -11.46
C CYS A 236 -29.97 -11.59 -11.61
N LYS A 237 -30.11 -12.70 -10.85
CA LYS A 237 -31.30 -13.57 -10.90
C LYS A 237 -32.47 -13.03 -10.07
N LEU A 238 -32.20 -12.32 -8.98
CA LEU A 238 -33.22 -11.90 -8.00
C LEU A 238 -33.65 -10.43 -8.15
N SER A 239 -32.87 -9.61 -8.84
CA SER A 239 -33.21 -8.19 -9.07
C SER A 239 -34.25 -8.03 -10.18
N SER A 240 -35.14 -7.04 -10.01
CA SER A 240 -36.02 -6.56 -11.09
C SER A 240 -35.21 -5.83 -12.17
N GLU A 241 -35.78 -5.70 -13.38
CA GLU A 241 -35.13 -4.99 -14.50
C GLU A 241 -34.69 -3.57 -14.11
N ASP A 242 -35.54 -2.82 -13.41
CA ASP A 242 -35.25 -1.45 -12.95
C ASP A 242 -34.06 -1.33 -11.99
N ASN A 243 -33.70 -2.41 -11.30
CA ASN A 243 -32.62 -2.42 -10.31
C ASN A 243 -31.38 -3.20 -10.80
N LEU A 244 -31.43 -3.76 -12.00
CA LEU A 244 -30.38 -4.65 -12.50
C LEU A 244 -29.14 -3.86 -12.93
N GLN A 245 -29.34 -2.72 -13.59
CA GLN A 245 -28.27 -1.87 -14.09
C GLN A 245 -28.02 -0.67 -13.18
N PRO A 246 -26.77 -0.17 -13.09
CA PRO A 246 -25.56 -0.57 -13.85
C PRO A 246 -24.78 -1.75 -13.25
N PHE A 247 -25.28 -2.37 -12.16
CA PHE A 247 -24.55 -3.40 -11.43
C PHE A 247 -24.10 -4.56 -12.30
N LYS A 248 -25.02 -5.12 -13.11
CA LYS A 248 -24.72 -6.28 -13.95
C LYS A 248 -23.57 -5.98 -14.92
N ASP A 249 -23.65 -4.90 -15.67
CA ASP A 249 -22.64 -4.61 -16.70
C ASP A 249 -21.27 -4.33 -16.08
N LYS A 250 -21.23 -3.56 -14.99
CA LYS A 250 -19.99 -3.29 -14.25
C LYS A 250 -19.36 -4.56 -13.67
N MET A 251 -20.17 -5.45 -13.10
CA MET A 251 -19.66 -6.69 -12.51
C MET A 251 -19.26 -7.71 -13.56
N ASP A 252 -19.95 -7.80 -14.69
CA ASP A 252 -19.55 -8.67 -15.81
C ASP A 252 -18.18 -8.25 -16.36
N GLU A 253 -17.97 -6.95 -16.58
CA GLU A 253 -16.69 -6.38 -17.00
C GLU A 253 -15.59 -6.67 -15.97
N PHE A 254 -15.85 -6.35 -14.69
CA PHE A 254 -14.90 -6.60 -13.61
C PHE A 254 -14.54 -8.09 -13.47
N LEU A 255 -15.52 -9.00 -13.43
CA LEU A 255 -15.27 -10.43 -13.26
C LEU A 255 -14.50 -11.03 -14.44
N SER A 256 -14.76 -10.54 -15.65
CA SER A 256 -14.00 -10.93 -16.84
C SER A 256 -12.54 -10.50 -16.70
N GLN A 257 -12.29 -9.22 -16.42
CA GLN A 257 -10.94 -8.68 -16.28
C GLN A 257 -10.18 -9.32 -15.11
N ALA A 258 -10.83 -9.49 -13.96
CA ALA A 258 -10.25 -10.09 -12.76
C ALA A 258 -9.80 -11.55 -12.99
N LYS A 259 -10.57 -12.33 -13.78
CA LYS A 259 -10.15 -13.70 -14.16
C LYS A 259 -8.89 -13.67 -15.02
N THR A 260 -8.85 -12.80 -16.03
CA THR A 260 -7.67 -12.65 -16.90
C THR A 260 -6.44 -12.18 -16.13
N ASP A 261 -6.60 -11.21 -15.24
CA ASP A 261 -5.50 -10.69 -14.41
C ASP A 261 -4.96 -11.78 -13.49
N LEU A 262 -5.85 -12.55 -12.85
CA LEU A 262 -5.46 -13.63 -11.95
C LEU A 262 -4.69 -14.74 -12.71
N GLU A 263 -5.20 -15.19 -13.85
CA GLU A 263 -4.51 -16.19 -14.69
C GLU A 263 -3.15 -15.69 -15.18
N THR A 264 -3.08 -14.42 -15.56
CA THR A 264 -1.84 -13.77 -15.98
C THR A 264 -0.83 -13.73 -14.84
N GLN A 265 -1.25 -13.36 -13.62
CA GLN A 265 -0.37 -13.33 -12.46
C GLN A 265 0.05 -14.74 -12.00
N GLU A 266 -0.84 -15.73 -12.04
CA GLU A 266 -0.50 -17.13 -11.76
C GLU A 266 0.61 -17.63 -12.71
N LYS A 267 0.46 -17.35 -14.02
CA LYS A 267 1.47 -17.69 -15.02
C LYS A 267 2.79 -16.94 -14.82
N GLN A 268 2.74 -15.62 -14.62
CA GLN A 268 3.93 -14.81 -14.41
C GLN A 268 4.71 -15.27 -13.17
N LEU A 269 4.02 -15.63 -12.08
CA LEU A 269 4.65 -16.16 -10.88
C LEU A 269 5.35 -17.51 -11.17
N ALA A 270 4.68 -18.42 -11.88
CA ALA A 270 5.24 -19.72 -12.24
C ALA A 270 6.49 -19.59 -13.13
N ASP A 271 6.42 -18.74 -14.15
CA ASP A 271 7.56 -18.44 -15.04
C ASP A 271 8.73 -17.82 -14.25
N THR A 272 8.41 -16.91 -13.31
CA THR A 272 9.42 -16.28 -12.44
C THR A 272 10.08 -17.30 -11.51
N GLN A 273 9.30 -18.22 -10.92
CA GLN A 273 9.83 -19.28 -10.07
C GLN A 273 10.74 -20.22 -10.87
N LYS A 274 10.37 -20.58 -12.09
CA LYS A 274 11.20 -21.39 -12.97
C LYS A 274 12.54 -20.72 -13.26
N ILE A 275 12.53 -19.45 -13.69
CA ILE A 275 13.75 -18.67 -13.95
C ILE A 275 14.60 -18.56 -12.68
N PHE A 276 13.97 -18.32 -11.53
CA PHE A 276 14.66 -18.24 -10.24
C PHE A 276 15.40 -19.55 -9.88
N LEU A 277 14.75 -20.70 -10.09
CA LEU A 277 15.35 -22.00 -9.80
C LEU A 277 16.49 -22.32 -10.77
N GLU A 278 16.32 -22.03 -12.07
CA GLU A 278 17.37 -22.17 -13.07
C GLU A 278 18.60 -21.32 -12.71
N LEU A 279 18.38 -20.05 -12.36
CA LEU A 279 19.46 -19.19 -11.88
C LEU A 279 20.09 -19.74 -10.60
N SER A 280 19.32 -20.19 -9.63
CA SER A 280 19.87 -20.76 -8.39
C SER A 280 20.83 -21.93 -8.67
N VAL A 281 20.51 -22.76 -9.67
CA VAL A 281 21.39 -23.85 -10.14
C VAL A 281 22.64 -23.29 -10.83
N SER A 282 22.50 -22.33 -11.77
CA SER A 282 23.64 -21.66 -12.40
C SER A 282 24.57 -21.03 -11.36
N PHE A 283 24.02 -20.45 -10.30
CA PHE A 283 24.80 -19.83 -9.23
C PHE A 283 25.33 -20.83 -8.18
N SER A 284 25.13 -22.14 -8.42
CA SER A 284 25.54 -23.24 -7.54
C SER A 284 25.03 -23.12 -6.10
N VAL A 285 23.87 -22.49 -5.92
CA VAL A 285 23.24 -22.32 -4.60
C VAL A 285 22.48 -23.57 -4.24
N LYS A 286 22.75 -24.09 -3.04
CA LYS A 286 22.07 -25.26 -2.49
C LYS A 286 20.96 -24.83 -1.54
N PRO A 287 19.84 -25.57 -1.49
CA PRO A 287 18.80 -25.35 -0.50
C PRO A 287 19.37 -25.51 0.92
N LYS A 288 18.88 -24.71 1.88
CA LYS A 288 19.24 -24.86 3.30
C LYS A 288 18.57 -26.10 3.90
N ALA A 289 19.08 -26.57 5.04
CA ALA A 289 18.50 -27.70 5.75
C ALA A 289 17.01 -27.43 6.08
N GLY A 290 16.14 -28.34 5.63
CA GLY A 290 14.68 -28.19 5.76
C GLY A 290 13.98 -27.58 4.54
N GLU A 291 14.71 -27.07 3.56
CA GLU A 291 14.14 -26.58 2.29
C GLU A 291 14.12 -27.68 1.23
N LYS A 292 13.02 -27.81 0.48
CA LYS A 292 12.93 -28.72 -0.68
C LYS A 292 13.62 -28.13 -1.91
N GLU A 293 13.48 -26.83 -2.10
CA GLU A 293 14.03 -26.05 -3.20
C GLU A 293 14.70 -24.80 -2.63
N VAL A 294 15.62 -24.19 -3.38
CA VAL A 294 16.24 -22.94 -2.98
C VAL A 294 15.16 -21.89 -2.79
N SER A 295 15.08 -21.28 -1.62
CA SER A 295 14.19 -20.14 -1.38
C SER A 295 14.86 -18.84 -1.83
N PRO A 296 14.07 -17.78 -2.15
CA PRO A 296 14.60 -16.44 -2.31
C PRO A 296 15.49 -16.06 -1.12
N ASN A 297 15.04 -16.25 0.12
CA ASN A 297 15.84 -15.97 1.31
C ASN A 297 17.19 -16.71 1.33
N THR A 298 17.25 -17.96 0.87
CA THR A 298 18.51 -18.71 0.78
C THR A 298 19.45 -18.10 -0.25
N LEU A 299 19.00 -17.93 -1.51
CA LEU A 299 19.80 -17.32 -2.58
C LEU A 299 20.30 -15.93 -2.17
N PHE A 300 19.41 -15.14 -1.59
CA PHE A 300 19.66 -13.74 -1.32
C PHE A 300 20.27 -13.46 0.05
N SER A 301 20.30 -14.43 0.98
CA SER A 301 21.11 -14.30 2.21
C SER A 301 22.61 -14.20 1.89
N VAL A 302 23.07 -15.02 0.93
CA VAL A 302 24.45 -14.95 0.40
C VAL A 302 24.69 -13.60 -0.29
N TRP A 303 23.69 -13.10 -1.02
CA TRP A 303 23.74 -11.77 -1.62
C TRP A 303 23.76 -10.65 -0.57
N HIS A 304 23.00 -10.79 0.51
CA HIS A 304 22.86 -9.80 1.57
C HIS A 304 24.16 -9.62 2.35
N GLU A 305 24.76 -10.72 2.84
CA GLU A 305 26.06 -10.70 3.52
C GLU A 305 27.10 -9.96 2.68
N PHE A 306 27.18 -10.32 1.40
CA PHE A 306 28.04 -9.62 0.45
C PHE A 306 27.69 -8.13 0.30
N SER A 307 26.41 -7.81 0.14
CA SER A 307 25.94 -6.45 -0.08
C SER A 307 26.19 -5.50 1.10
N SER A 308 26.08 -6.02 2.33
CA SER A 308 26.29 -5.29 3.56
C SER A 308 27.77 -4.95 3.73
N ASP A 309 28.64 -5.96 3.55
CA ASP A 309 30.09 -5.78 3.55
C ASP A 309 30.55 -4.78 2.49
N PHE A 310 29.95 -4.84 1.30
CA PHE A 310 30.24 -3.89 0.23
C PHE A 310 29.79 -2.48 0.56
N LYS A 311 28.59 -2.29 1.13
CA LYS A 311 28.06 -0.98 1.52
C LYS A 311 28.95 -0.29 2.55
N ASP A 312 29.42 -1.03 3.54
CA ASP A 312 30.29 -0.49 4.58
C ASP A 312 31.70 -0.21 4.05
N GLN A 313 32.24 -1.07 3.19
CA GLN A 313 33.48 -0.80 2.47
C GLN A 313 33.36 0.42 1.54
N TRP A 314 32.25 0.58 0.82
CA TRP A 314 32.00 1.72 -0.05
C TRP A 314 31.92 3.04 0.72
N LYS A 315 31.15 3.08 1.82
CA LYS A 315 31.10 4.26 2.71
C LYS A 315 32.49 4.63 3.21
N LYS A 316 33.30 3.65 3.59
CA LYS A 316 34.68 3.84 4.05
C LYS A 316 35.59 4.38 2.94
N GLN A 317 35.53 3.79 1.75
CA GLN A 317 36.36 4.21 0.60
C GLN A 317 35.97 5.60 0.08
N ASN A 318 34.68 5.93 -0.02
CA ASN A 318 34.24 7.28 -0.41
C ASN A 318 34.68 8.35 0.60
N LYS A 319 34.67 8.03 1.90
CA LYS A 319 35.18 8.93 2.93
C LYS A 319 36.69 9.18 2.73
N LEU A 320 37.47 8.14 2.43
CA LEU A 320 38.91 8.27 2.16
C LEU A 320 39.19 9.08 0.88
N MET A 321 38.50 8.81 -0.22
CA MET A 321 38.67 9.58 -1.45
C MET A 321 38.30 11.06 -1.28
N LEU A 322 37.27 11.36 -0.48
CA LEU A 322 36.92 12.74 -0.15
C LEU A 322 38.02 13.42 0.67
N GLN A 323 38.60 12.71 1.65
CA GLN A 323 39.71 13.22 2.46
C GLN A 323 40.97 13.50 1.61
N GLU A 324 41.31 12.62 0.67
CA GLU A 324 42.42 12.86 -0.27
C GLU A 324 42.16 14.06 -1.18
N ARG A 325 40.94 14.22 -1.69
CA ARG A 325 40.58 15.39 -2.52
C ARG A 325 40.68 16.70 -1.74
N VAL A 326 40.20 16.72 -0.49
CA VAL A 326 40.34 17.89 0.39
C VAL A 326 41.82 18.20 0.63
N LYS A 327 42.63 17.18 0.96
CA LYS A 327 44.06 17.36 1.19
C LYS A 327 44.81 17.88 -0.05
N MET A 328 44.51 17.34 -1.23
CA MET A 328 45.09 17.84 -2.49
C MET A 328 44.66 19.27 -2.80
N ALA A 329 43.41 19.65 -2.48
CA ALA A 329 42.95 21.03 -2.63
C ALA A 329 43.66 21.99 -1.65
N GLU A 330 43.84 21.58 -0.39
CA GLU A 330 44.59 22.34 0.62
C GLU A 330 46.07 22.53 0.22
N GLU A 331 46.72 21.47 -0.28
CA GLU A 331 48.11 21.52 -0.75
C GLU A 331 48.23 22.41 -2.00
N SER A 332 47.29 22.32 -2.94
CA SER A 332 47.23 23.18 -4.12
C SER A 332 47.05 24.65 -3.73
N PHE A 333 46.20 24.94 -2.74
CA PHE A 333 45.99 26.28 -2.23
C PHE A 333 47.24 26.81 -1.51
N LYS A 334 47.91 25.97 -0.73
CA LYS A 334 49.17 26.32 -0.05
C LYS A 334 50.27 26.64 -1.05
N GLN A 335 50.44 25.81 -2.08
CA GLN A 335 51.39 26.05 -3.16
C GLN A 335 51.05 27.34 -3.93
N ALA A 336 49.78 27.58 -4.26
CA ALA A 336 49.37 28.82 -4.92
C ALA A 336 49.68 30.07 -4.07
N ARG A 337 49.54 29.97 -2.74
CA ARG A 337 49.85 31.05 -1.80
C ARG A 337 51.36 31.31 -1.68
N GLU A 338 52.17 30.25 -1.59
CA GLU A 338 53.64 30.36 -1.60
C GLU A 338 54.14 30.90 -2.95
N LYS A 339 53.48 30.51 -4.05
CA LYS A 339 53.72 31.03 -5.39
C LYS A 339 53.21 32.47 -5.60
N ALA A 340 52.39 33.02 -4.72
CA ALA A 340 52.04 34.45 -4.76
C ALA A 340 53.03 35.31 -3.96
N SER A 341 53.93 34.68 -3.20
CA SER A 341 54.79 35.33 -2.21
C SER A 341 56.17 35.76 -2.75
N TYR A 342 56.42 35.75 -4.06
CA TYR A 342 57.72 36.19 -4.59
C TYR A 342 57.85 37.73 -4.66
N ASN A 343 58.77 38.22 -3.84
CA ASN A 343 59.38 39.56 -3.72
C ASN A 343 59.14 40.58 -4.85
N VAL A 344 58.43 41.67 -4.51
CA VAL A 344 58.60 42.98 -5.14
C VAL A 344 59.93 43.57 -4.64
N LYS A 345 60.99 43.54 -5.45
CA LYS A 345 62.20 44.33 -5.17
C LYS A 345 61.85 45.82 -5.28
N PRO A 346 62.21 46.68 -4.30
CA PRO A 346 61.97 48.10 -4.41
C PRO A 346 62.77 48.66 -5.60
N LYS A 347 62.08 49.28 -6.56
CA LYS A 347 62.73 49.96 -7.69
C LYS A 347 63.52 51.16 -7.16
N HIS A 348 64.81 51.18 -7.48
CA HIS A 348 65.68 52.34 -7.26
C HIS A 348 65.12 53.55 -8.00
N ALA A 349 64.88 54.66 -7.30
CA ALA A 349 64.35 55.89 -7.90
C ALA A 349 65.39 56.51 -8.84
N THR A 350 65.16 56.41 -10.14
CA THR A 350 65.97 57.03 -11.20
C THR A 350 65.15 58.04 -12.02
N GLY A 351 64.23 58.74 -11.35
CA GLY A 351 63.37 59.77 -11.94
C GLY A 351 63.90 61.18 -11.71
N ILE A 352 63.60 62.08 -12.65
CA ILE A 352 64.02 63.49 -12.76
C ILE A 352 63.86 64.32 -11.47
N LYS A 353 63.00 63.90 -10.52
CA LYS A 353 62.89 64.49 -9.17
C LYS A 353 64.17 64.42 -8.33
N ALA A 354 65.09 63.48 -8.59
CA ALA A 354 66.40 63.43 -7.90
C ALA A 354 67.43 64.43 -8.46
N LYS A 355 67.18 65.03 -9.64
CA LYS A 355 68.08 66.01 -10.29
C LYS A 355 67.67 67.48 -10.06
N LEU A 356 66.57 67.73 -9.36
CA LEU A 356 66.08 69.08 -9.03
C LEU A 356 66.43 69.53 -7.59
N GLY A 357 67.16 68.72 -6.82
CA GLY A 357 67.66 69.05 -5.47
C GLY A 357 69.08 69.64 -5.42
N GLN A 358 69.73 69.86 -6.57
CA GLN A 358 71.02 70.55 -6.68
C GLN A 358 70.85 71.85 -7.46
N LYS A 359 70.18 72.82 -6.83
CA LYS A 359 70.26 74.24 -7.15
C LYS A 359 69.78 75.05 -5.94
N ILE A 360 70.62 75.08 -4.91
CA ILE A 360 70.90 76.26 -4.07
C ILE A 360 72.41 76.29 -3.90
#